data_AF-A0A7W4C3W1-F1
#
_entry.id   AF-A0A7W4C3W1-F1
#
_cell.length_a   1.000
_cell.length_b   1.000
_cell.length_c   1.000
_cell.angle_alpha   90.00
_cell.angle_beta   90.00
_cell.angle_gamma   90.00
#
_symmetry.space_group_name_H-M   'P 1'
#
loop_
_entity.id
_entity.type
_entity.pdbx_description
1 polymer ?
#
loop_
_entity_poly.entity_id
_entity_poly.type
_entity_poly.pdbx_seq_one_letter_code
_entity_poly.pdbx_strand_id
1 'polypeptide(L)'
;VSVKTLELSKQTKISDETHFGFHYVAPQGDFQLAMPKHCCDLIPHDTTVEMLAEYMAKTLASQAPESHFKVIAYEGIGKGAIAVRG
;
A
#
# COMPACT_ATOMS: atom_id res chain seq x y z
N VAL A 1 2.18 -14.31 1.36
CA VAL A 1 2.19 -15.78 1.17
C VAL A 1 2.69 -16.11 -0.23
N SER A 2 3.08 -17.37 -0.51
CA SER A 2 3.42 -17.76 -1.88
C SER A 2 2.16 -17.72 -2.74
N VAL A 3 2.26 -17.20 -3.97
CA VAL A 3 1.12 -17.16 -4.91
C VAL A 3 0.66 -18.55 -5.35
N LYS A 4 1.52 -19.58 -5.18
CA LYS A 4 1.20 -20.98 -5.49
C LYS A 4 0.20 -21.60 -4.51
N THR A 5 0.06 -21.02 -3.32
CA THR A 5 -0.89 -21.49 -2.31
C THR A 5 -2.24 -20.81 -2.42
N LEU A 6 -2.44 -19.93 -3.40
CA LEU A 6 -3.67 -19.18 -3.58
C LEU A 6 -4.65 -19.90 -4.52
N GLU A 7 -5.93 -19.83 -4.21
CA GLU A 7 -7.05 -20.26 -5.05
C GLU A 7 -7.46 -19.12 -6.00
N LEU A 8 -6.84 -19.10 -7.19
CA LEU A 8 -7.05 -18.04 -8.20
C LEU A 8 -7.61 -18.60 -9.52
N SER A 9 -8.09 -17.72 -10.40
CA SER A 9 -8.64 -18.13 -11.69
C SER A 9 -7.62 -18.87 -12.55
N LYS A 10 -8.04 -19.88 -13.32
CA LYS A 10 -7.14 -20.73 -14.13
C LYS A 10 -6.32 -19.96 -15.18
N GLN A 11 -6.76 -18.76 -15.55
CA GLN A 11 -6.15 -17.92 -16.56
C GLN A 11 -5.03 -17.03 -16.02
N THR A 12 -4.79 -16.99 -14.70
CA THR A 12 -3.75 -16.15 -14.11
C THR A 12 -2.36 -16.58 -14.58
N LYS A 13 -1.53 -15.60 -14.96
CA LYS A 13 -0.10 -15.78 -15.23
C LYS A 13 0.68 -15.03 -14.16
N ILE A 14 0.99 -15.71 -13.08
CA ILE A 14 1.59 -15.12 -11.87
C ILE A 14 2.72 -16.00 -11.34
N SER A 15 3.64 -15.39 -10.60
CA SER A 15 4.73 -16.08 -9.93
C SER A 15 5.18 -15.29 -8.70
N ASP A 16 5.87 -15.94 -7.76
CA ASP A 16 6.39 -15.29 -6.55
C ASP A 16 7.48 -14.25 -6.88
N GLU A 17 8.12 -14.36 -8.04
CA GLU A 17 9.09 -13.38 -8.52
C GLU A 17 8.40 -12.07 -8.92
N THR A 18 7.24 -12.17 -9.58
CA THR A 18 6.56 -11.05 -10.24
C THR A 18 5.39 -10.47 -9.46
N HIS A 19 4.81 -11.24 -8.52
CA HIS A 19 3.60 -10.87 -7.78
C HIS A 19 3.80 -11.01 -6.26
N PHE A 20 3.09 -10.19 -5.51
CA PHE A 20 2.85 -10.41 -4.08
C PHE A 20 1.59 -11.25 -3.90
N GLY A 21 1.64 -12.27 -3.03
CA GLY A 21 0.48 -13.06 -2.63
C GLY A 21 -0.06 -12.65 -1.26
N PHE A 22 -1.36 -12.41 -1.18
CA PHE A 22 -2.09 -12.05 0.03
C PHE A 22 -3.20 -13.07 0.30
N HIS A 23 -3.35 -13.45 1.57
CA HIS A 23 -4.38 -14.37 2.04
C HIS A 23 -4.76 -14.02 3.47
N TYR A 24 -6.04 -13.81 3.73
CA TYR A 24 -6.56 -13.63 5.09
C TYR A 24 -8.02 -14.08 5.19
N VAL A 25 -8.42 -14.44 6.41
CA VAL A 25 -9.81 -14.79 6.75
C VAL A 25 -10.42 -13.67 7.58
N ALA A 26 -11.62 -13.24 7.20
CA ALA A 26 -12.43 -12.26 7.92
C ALA A 26 -13.87 -12.80 8.12
N PRO A 27 -14.72 -12.16 8.95
CA PRO A 27 -16.10 -12.62 9.15
C PRO A 27 -16.93 -12.74 7.86
N GLN A 28 -16.56 -12.00 6.81
CA GLN A 28 -17.24 -12.00 5.51
C GLN A 28 -16.75 -13.12 4.58
N GLY A 29 -15.66 -13.82 4.91
CA GLY A 29 -15.15 -14.93 4.09
C GLY A 29 -13.63 -15.05 4.08
N ASP A 30 -13.16 -15.94 3.19
CA ASP A 30 -11.76 -16.15 2.88
C ASP A 30 -11.35 -15.30 1.67
N PHE A 31 -10.32 -14.46 1.83
CA PHE A 31 -9.89 -13.50 0.83
C PHE A 31 -8.47 -13.81 0.36
N GLN A 32 -8.32 -13.93 -0.95
CA GLN A 32 -7.07 -14.29 -1.60
C GLN A 32 -6.82 -13.36 -2.79
N LEU A 33 -5.60 -12.84 -2.90
CA LEU A 33 -5.24 -11.85 -3.92
C LEU A 33 -3.78 -11.99 -4.35
N ALA A 34 -3.52 -11.88 -5.64
CA ALA A 34 -2.17 -11.70 -6.18
C ALA A 34 -2.06 -10.35 -6.88
N MET A 35 -1.04 -9.56 -6.54
CA MET A 35 -0.81 -8.23 -7.11
C MET A 35 0.57 -8.12 -7.76
N PRO A 36 0.68 -7.52 -8.97
CA PRO A 36 1.97 -7.35 -9.63
C PRO A 36 2.87 -6.40 -8.84
N LYS A 37 4.09 -6.83 -8.54
CA LYS A 37 5.02 -6.06 -7.69
C LYS A 37 5.34 -4.69 -8.27
N HIS A 38 5.48 -4.58 -9.59
CA HIS A 38 5.83 -3.33 -10.26
C HIS A 38 4.73 -2.25 -10.20
N CYS A 39 3.50 -2.60 -9.83
CA CYS A 39 2.41 -1.65 -9.62
C CYS A 39 2.15 -1.34 -8.15
N CYS A 40 2.91 -1.93 -7.23
CA CYS A 40 2.63 -1.87 -5.80
C CYS A 40 3.81 -1.27 -5.04
N ASP A 41 3.49 -0.48 -4.03
CA ASP A 41 4.40 -0.13 -2.96
C ASP A 41 3.93 -0.83 -1.68
N LEU A 42 4.86 -1.42 -0.93
CA LEU A 42 4.56 -2.10 0.33
C LEU A 42 4.92 -1.17 1.48
N ILE A 43 3.89 -0.70 2.16
CA ILE A 43 4.04 0.17 3.33
C ILE A 43 3.85 -0.63 4.63
N PRO A 44 4.57 -0.27 5.72
CA PRO A 44 4.60 -1.06 6.95
C PRO A 44 3.42 -0.79 7.91
N HIS A 45 2.40 -0.06 7.47
CA HIS A 45 1.24 0.35 8.26
C HIS A 45 -0.02 0.34 7.40
N ASP A 46 -1.17 0.60 8.01
CA ASP A 46 -2.44 0.69 7.30
C ASP A 46 -2.42 1.79 6.22
N THR A 47 -3.19 1.61 5.16
CA THR A 47 -3.26 2.52 4.01
C THR A 47 -4.33 3.61 4.19
N THR A 48 -4.62 4.05 5.43
CA THR A 48 -5.55 5.18 5.62
C THR A 48 -4.94 6.48 5.09
N VAL A 49 -5.77 7.44 4.69
CA VAL A 49 -5.29 8.71 4.10
C VAL A 49 -4.34 9.49 5.02
N GLU A 50 -4.56 9.41 6.34
CA GLU A 50 -3.70 10.02 7.36
C GLU A 50 -2.32 9.37 7.40
N MET A 51 -2.28 8.04 7.40
CA MET A 51 -1.04 7.28 7.43
C MET A 51 -0.26 7.43 6.13
N LEU A 52 -0.94 7.50 4.99
CA LEU A 52 -0.31 7.78 3.69
C LEU A 52 0.30 9.19 3.64
N ALA A 53 -0.43 10.23 4.08
CA ALA A 53 0.11 11.59 4.11
C ALA A 53 1.38 11.68 4.98
N GLU A 54 1.34 11.04 6.15
CA GLU A 54 2.44 10.97 7.10
C GLU A 54 3.65 10.20 6.55
N TYR A 55 3.40 9.04 5.90
CA TYR A 55 4.44 8.25 5.23
C TYR A 55 5.17 9.05 4.15
N MET A 56 4.42 9.74 3.29
CA MET A 56 4.99 10.57 2.23
C MET A 56 5.81 11.72 2.83
N ALA A 57 5.31 12.41 3.85
CA ALA A 57 6.02 13.53 4.47
C ALA A 57 7.35 13.08 5.11
N LYS A 58 7.35 11.96 5.84
CA LYS A 58 8.57 11.36 6.40
C LYS A 58 9.56 10.92 5.33
N THR A 59 9.06 10.29 4.26
CA THR A 59 9.90 9.80 3.16
C THR A 59 10.62 10.98 2.49
N LEU A 60 9.88 12.05 2.17
CA LEU A 60 10.45 13.26 1.56
C LEU A 60 11.48 13.96 2.47
N ALA A 61 11.15 14.14 3.76
CA ALA A 61 12.09 14.74 4.72
C ALA A 61 13.37 13.92 4.89
N SER A 62 13.27 12.58 4.85
CA SER A 62 14.46 11.71 4.91
C SER A 62 15.36 11.84 3.67
N GLN A 63 14.78 12.13 2.49
CA GLN A 63 15.51 12.29 1.24
C GLN A 63 16.10 13.70 1.08
N ALA A 64 15.48 14.70 1.69
CA ALA A 64 15.94 16.09 1.68
C ALA A 64 15.81 16.72 3.08
N PRO A 65 16.77 16.46 4.00
CA PRO A 65 16.68 16.87 5.40
C PRO A 65 16.62 18.39 5.64
N GLU A 66 17.17 19.18 4.72
CA GLU A 66 17.17 20.66 4.82
C GLU A 66 15.88 21.29 4.27
N SER A 67 14.91 20.48 3.82
CA SER A 67 13.65 20.93 3.24
C SER A 67 12.48 20.70 4.17
N HIS A 68 11.52 21.62 4.13
CA HIS A 68 10.24 21.47 4.82
C HIS A 68 9.16 21.02 3.85
N PHE A 69 8.49 19.91 4.19
CA PHE A 69 7.45 19.30 3.38
C PHE A 69 6.08 19.41 4.06
N LYS A 70 5.09 19.84 3.28
CA LYS A 70 3.67 19.74 3.62
C LYS A 70 3.00 18.83 2.60
N VAL A 71 2.53 17.67 3.06
CA VAL A 71 1.74 16.75 2.25
C VAL A 71 0.28 16.96 2.56
N ILE A 72 -0.53 17.10 1.52
CA ILE A 72 -1.99 17.18 1.61
C ILE A 72 -2.56 16.05 0.74
N ALA A 73 -3.14 15.04 1.37
CA ALA A 73 -3.72 13.88 0.71
C ALA A 73 -5.25 13.95 0.72
N TYR A 74 -5.88 13.50 -0.36
CA TYR A 74 -7.34 13.47 -0.52
C TYR A 74 -7.78 12.09 -0.98
N GLU A 75 -8.83 11.55 -0.37
CA GLU A 75 -9.41 10.24 -0.75
C GLU A 75 -10.90 10.34 -1.16
N GLY A 76 -11.49 11.53 -1.06
CA GLY A 76 -12.88 11.79 -1.44
C GLY A 76 -13.34 13.21 -1.09
N ILE A 77 -14.61 13.52 -1.38
CA ILE A 77 -15.19 14.84 -1.07
C ILE A 77 -15.19 15.05 0.44
N GLY A 78 -14.52 16.12 0.89
CA GLY A 78 -14.42 16.47 2.31
C GLY A 78 -13.59 15.48 3.14
N LYS A 79 -12.81 14.59 2.51
CA LYS A 79 -11.98 13.59 3.19
C LYS A 79 -10.53 13.67 2.72
N GLY A 80 -9.64 13.91 3.68
CA GLY A 80 -8.23 14.04 3.43
C GLY A 80 -7.44 14.23 4.72
N ALA A 81 -6.13 14.30 4.57
CA ALA A 81 -5.21 14.48 5.67
C ALA A 81 -4.07 15.44 5.30
N ILE A 82 -3.51 16.07 6.32
CA ILE A 82 -2.35 16.95 6.20
C ILE A 82 -1.26 16.43 7.13
N ALA A 83 -0.05 16.25 6.59
CA ALA A 83 1.14 15.97 7.37
C ALA A 83 2.23 16.99 7.04
N VAL A 84 2.98 17.42 8.05
CA VAL A 84 4.09 18.36 7.91
C VAL A 84 5.35 17.75 8.51
N ARG A 85 6.46 17.78 7.80
CA ARG A 85 7.77 17.34 8.27
C ARG A 85 8.86 18.31 7.81
N GLY A 86 9.92 18.40 8.59
CA GLY A 86 10.99 19.36 8.44
C GLY A 86 12.19 18.97 9.25
#